data_AF-A0AAD9GPM6-F1
#
_entry.id   AF-A0AAD9GPM6-F1
#
_cell.length_a   1.000
_cell.length_b   1.000
_cell.length_c   1.000
_cell.angle_alpha   90.00
_cell.angle_beta   90.00
_cell.angle_gamma   90.00
#
_symmetry.space_group_name_H-M   'P 1'
#
loop_
_entity.id
_entity.type
_entity.pdbx_description
1 polymer ?
#
loop_
_entity_poly.entity_id
_entity_poly.type
_entity_poly.pdbx_seq_one_letter_code
_entity_poly.pdbx_strand_id
1 'polypeptide(L)'
;MSSSCTLVADRTDDAVQMLLGFIALSSLYAKWHFERPRRPAKVWFMDAMKQGTSAAMIHVMNILYAIGLVDFSDTPSDEDQV
;
A
#
# COMPACT_ATOMS: atom_id res chain seq x y z
N MET A 1 -19.43 -6.04 28.50
CA MET A 1 -18.75 -4.83 27.97
C MET A 1 -18.31 -5.18 26.56
N SER A 2 -19.03 -4.72 25.52
CA SER A 2 -18.60 -4.95 24.14
C SER A 2 -17.41 -4.06 23.85
N SER A 3 -16.22 -4.66 23.82
CA SER A 3 -15.05 -4.04 23.23
C SER A 3 -15.28 -3.99 21.72
N SER A 4 -15.80 -2.86 21.22
CA SER A 4 -15.92 -2.63 19.78
C SER A 4 -14.53 -2.64 19.18
N CYS A 5 -14.19 -3.74 18.53
CA CYS A 5 -13.03 -3.84 17.65
C CYS A 5 -13.35 -3.05 16.39
N THR A 6 -13.27 -1.72 16.49
CA THR A 6 -13.43 -0.83 15.34
C THR A 6 -12.07 -0.73 14.68
N LEU A 7 -11.92 -1.43 13.56
CA LEU A 7 -10.87 -1.14 12.59
C LEU A 7 -10.99 0.35 12.24
N VAL A 8 -10.02 1.15 12.68
CA VAL A 8 -9.78 2.54 12.26
C VAL A 8 -9.29 2.51 10.79
N ALA A 9 -10.06 1.88 9.91
CA ALA A 9 -9.64 1.54 8.57
C ALA A 9 -10.41 2.35 7.54
N ASP A 10 -11.73 2.48 7.63
CA ASP A 10 -12.53 2.88 6.46
C ASP A 10 -12.25 4.27 5.86
N ARG A 11 -11.81 5.26 6.64
CA ARG A 11 -11.61 6.63 6.12
C ARG A 11 -10.24 7.22 6.41
N THR A 12 -9.61 6.72 7.46
CA THR A 12 -8.27 7.13 7.87
C THR A 12 -7.20 6.46 7.02
N ASP A 13 -7.40 5.22 6.55
CA ASP A 13 -6.41 4.55 5.71
C ASP A 13 -6.33 5.20 4.32
N ASP A 14 -7.45 5.42 3.64
CA ASP A 14 -7.52 6.14 2.37
C ASP A 14 -6.88 7.53 2.46
N ALA A 15 -7.17 8.28 3.53
CA ALA A 15 -6.60 9.61 3.75
C ALA A 15 -5.08 9.56 3.93
N VAL A 16 -4.59 8.61 4.71
CA VAL A 16 -3.16 8.41 4.96
C VAL A 16 -2.46 7.94 3.69
N GLN A 17 -3.04 7.01 2.92
CA GLN A 17 -2.50 6.50 1.68
C GLN A 17 -2.42 7.58 0.59
N MET A 18 -3.45 8.41 0.45
CA MET A 18 -3.44 9.55 -0.48
C MET A 18 -2.42 10.61 -0.06
N LEU A 19 -2.29 10.90 1.23
CA LEU A 19 -1.30 11.84 1.76
C LEU A 19 0.13 11.34 1.50
N LEU A 20 0.41 10.07 1.82
CA LEU A 20 1.70 9.43 1.58
C LEU A 20 2.03 9.41 0.08
N GLY A 21 1.06 9.07 -0.78
CA GLY A 21 1.22 9.10 -2.23
C GLY A 21 1.54 10.50 -2.74
N PHE A 22 0.86 11.54 -2.22
CA PHE A 22 1.13 12.93 -2.57
C PHE A 22 2.54 13.38 -2.14
N ILE A 23 2.96 13.03 -0.92
CA ILE A 23 4.31 13.33 -0.43
C ILE A 23 5.37 12.61 -1.28
N ALA A 24 5.15 11.33 -1.62
CA ALA A 24 6.07 10.57 -2.46
C ALA A 24 6.22 11.20 -3.86
N LEU A 25 5.10 11.51 -4.53
CA LEU A 25 5.11 12.13 -5.86
C LEU A 25 5.74 13.53 -5.85
N SER A 26 5.43 14.36 -4.85
CA SER A 26 6.00 15.70 -4.73
C SER A 26 7.51 15.65 -4.45
N SER A 27 7.98 14.70 -3.64
CA SER A 27 9.42 14.49 -3.41
C SER A 27 10.15 14.08 -4.70
N LEU A 28 9.55 13.20 -5.50
CA LEU A 28 10.11 12.72 -6.77
C LEU A 28 10.18 13.85 -7.81
N TYR A 29 9.15 14.69 -7.85
CA TYR A 29 9.09 15.88 -8.69
C TYR A 29 10.13 16.92 -8.26
N ALA A 30 10.23 17.21 -6.97
CA ALA A 30 11.22 18.13 -6.42
C ALA A 30 12.64 17.67 -6.78
N LYS A 31 12.93 16.37 -6.59
CA LYS A 31 14.23 15.80 -6.96
C LYS A 31 14.54 15.99 -8.44
N TRP A 32 13.59 15.68 -9.32
CA TRP A 32 13.72 15.92 -10.76
C TRP A 32 13.92 17.41 -11.11
N HIS A 33 13.30 18.31 -10.34
CA HIS A 33 13.42 19.73 -10.57
C HIS A 33 14.81 20.29 -10.22
N PHE A 34 15.46 19.76 -9.18
CA PHE A 34 16.77 20.25 -8.72
C PHE A 34 17.97 19.51 -9.36
N GLU A 35 17.76 18.35 -9.99
CA GLU A 35 18.83 17.55 -10.60
C GLU A 35 19.47 18.25 -11.81
N ARG A 36 20.82 18.31 -11.84
CA ARG A 36 21.62 18.79 -12.99
C ARG A 36 22.73 17.78 -13.33
N PRO A 37 22.83 17.28 -14.57
CA PRO A 37 21.96 17.51 -15.73
C PRO A 37 20.58 16.84 -15.57
N ARG A 38 19.52 17.47 -16.09
CA ARG A 38 18.14 16.98 -15.93
C ARG A 38 17.92 15.68 -16.73
N ARG A 39 17.37 14.65 -16.07
CA ARG A 39 16.90 13.41 -16.73
C ARG A 39 15.70 13.72 -17.64
N PRO A 40 15.60 13.15 -18.85
CA PRO A 40 14.48 13.39 -19.76
C PRO A 40 13.14 13.06 -19.08
N ALA A 41 12.16 13.97 -19.20
CA ALA A 41 10.85 13.85 -18.52
C ALA A 41 10.13 12.53 -18.83
N LYS A 42 10.25 12.01 -20.07
CA LYS A 42 9.71 10.71 -20.47
C LYS A 42 10.27 9.56 -19.64
N VAL A 43 11.57 9.56 -19.37
CA VAL A 43 12.24 8.51 -18.60
C VAL A 43 11.87 8.63 -17.12
N TRP A 44 11.79 9.86 -16.60
CA TRP A 44 11.33 10.10 -15.23
C TRP A 44 9.90 9.60 -15.02
N PHE A 45 9.00 9.91 -15.95
CA PHE A 45 7.60 9.44 -15.88
C PHE A 45 7.50 7.92 -15.94
N MET A 46 8.27 7.26 -16.82
CA MET A 46 8.30 5.80 -16.91
C MET A 46 8.83 5.15 -15.62
N ASP A 47 9.80 5.78 -14.95
CA ASP A 47 10.31 5.33 -13.66
C ASP A 47 9.27 5.50 -12.53
N ALA A 48 8.61 6.66 -12.49
CA ALA A 48 7.53 6.92 -11.54
C ALA A 48 6.34 5.95 -11.71
N MET A 49 5.92 5.70 -12.94
CA MET A 49 4.87 4.72 -13.26
C MET A 49 5.28 3.32 -12.85
N LYS A 50 6.55 2.94 -13.04
CA LYS A 50 7.05 1.64 -12.62
C LYS A 50 6.99 1.47 -11.09
N GLN A 51 7.35 2.52 -10.33
CA GLN A 51 7.22 2.52 -8.87
C GLN A 51 5.74 2.43 -8.43
N GLY A 52 4.85 3.19 -9.08
CA GLY A 52 3.41 3.15 -8.82
C GLY A 52 2.78 1.78 -9.11
N THR A 53 3.11 1.17 -10.25
CA THR A 53 2.64 -0.18 -10.60
C THR A 53 3.11 -1.22 -9.59
N SER A 54 4.35 -1.13 -9.11
CA SER A 54 4.86 -2.03 -8.08
C SER A 54 4.09 -1.89 -6.76
N ALA A 55 3.81 -0.65 -6.34
CA ALA A 55 3.04 -0.41 -5.12
C ALA A 55 1.60 -0.94 -5.22
N ALA A 56 0.95 -0.75 -6.38
CA ALA A 56 -0.38 -1.29 -6.65
C ALA A 56 -0.39 -2.83 -6.63
N MET A 57 0.61 -3.48 -7.24
CA MET A 57 0.74 -4.93 -7.20
C MET A 57 0.92 -5.46 -5.77
N ILE A 58 1.77 -4.82 -4.97
CA ILE A 58 1.98 -5.21 -3.56
C ILE A 58 0.69 -5.03 -2.76
N HIS A 59 -0.04 -3.94 -2.96
CA HIS A 59 -1.32 -3.71 -2.28
C HIS A 59 -2.35 -4.81 -2.59
N VAL A 60 -2.50 -5.18 -3.87
CA VAL A 60 -3.39 -6.29 -4.29
C VAL A 60 -2.95 -7.60 -3.66
N MET A 61 -1.65 -7.92 -3.68
CA MET A 61 -1.13 -9.12 -3.03
C MET A 61 -1.41 -9.13 -1.54
N ASN A 62 -1.23 -8.00 -0.84
CA ASN A 62 -1.54 -7.89 0.58
C ASN A 62 -3.00 -8.20 0.88
N ILE A 63 -3.94 -7.71 0.06
CA ILE A 63 -5.37 -8.01 0.22
C ILE A 63 -5.63 -9.51 0.01
N LEU A 64 -5.06 -10.11 -1.05
CA LEU A 64 -5.22 -11.55 -1.32
C LEU A 64 -4.66 -12.41 -0.19
N TYR A 65 -3.49 -12.05 0.35
CA TYR A 65 -2.91 -12.73 1.50
C TYR A 65 -3.77 -12.57 2.76
N ALA A 66 -4.32 -11.39 3.02
CA ALA A 66 -5.20 -11.17 4.16
C ALA A 66 -6.45 -12.06 4.07
N ILE A 67 -7.07 -12.15 2.89
CA ILE A 67 -8.23 -13.02 2.66
C ILE A 67 -7.86 -14.50 2.84
N GLY A 68 -6.75 -14.94 2.24
CA GLY A 68 -6.30 -16.32 2.35
C GLY A 68 -5.85 -16.71 3.77
N LEU A 69 -5.26 -15.77 4.52
CA LEU A 69 -4.86 -15.98 5.91
C LEU A 69 -6.10 -16.15 6.81
N VAL A 70 -7.14 -15.36 6.59
CA VAL A 70 -8.42 -15.49 7.32
C VAL A 70 -9.05 -16.86 7.04
N ASP A 71 -9.09 -17.30 5.78
CA ASP A 71 -9.64 -18.61 5.39
C ASP A 71 -8.85 -19.78 6.03
N PHE A 72 -7.52 -19.69 6.06
CA PHE A 72 -6.67 -20.67 6.75
C PHE A 72 -6.87 -20.65 8.28
N SER A 73 -7.06 -19.46 8.87
CA SER A 73 -7.26 -19.32 10.33
C SER A 73 -8.62 -19.84 10.79
N ASP A 74 -9.64 -19.77 9.92
CA ASP A 74 -10.98 -20.33 10.17
C ASP A 74 -11.04 -21.84 9.95
N THR A 75 -9.96 -22.49 9.48
CA THR A 75 -9.90 -23.96 9.46
C THR A 75 -9.72 -24.45 10.90
N PRO A 76 -10.71 -25.12 11.50
CA PRO A 76 -10.56 -25.62 12.86
C PRO A 76 -9.46 -26.68 12.87
N SER A 77 -8.30 -26.33 13.43
CA SER A 77 -7.37 -27.33 13.92
C SER A 77 -8.11 -28.15 14.97
N ASP A 78 -8.27 -29.43 14.69
CA ASP A 78 -8.73 -30.52 15.58
C ASP A 78 -7.84 -30.69 16.84
N GLU A 79 -7.17 -29.62 17.31
CA GLU A 79 -6.24 -29.59 18.45
C GLU A 79 -6.82 -28.84 19.67
N ASP A 80 -8.01 -28.23 19.56
CA ASP A 80 -8.73 -27.61 20.69
C ASP A 80 -9.85 -28.51 21.26
N GLN A 81 -9.74 -29.83 21.15
CA GLN A 81 -10.64 -30.78 21.82
C GLN A 81 -9.86 -31.57 22.89
N VAL A 82 -9.87 -31.02 24.11
CA VAL A 82 -9.70 -31.79 25.36
C VAL A 82 -10.88 -32.75 25.54
#